data_AF-A0A2L0CLX4-F1
#
_entry.id   AF-A0A2L0CLX4-F1
#
_cell.length_a   1.000
_cell.length_b   1.000
_cell.length_c   1.000
_cell.angle_alpha   90.00
_cell.angle_beta   90.00
_cell.angle_gamma   90.00
#
_symmetry.space_group_name_H-M   'P 1'
#
loop_
_entity.id
_entity.type
_entity.pdbx_description
1 polymer ?
#
loop_
_entity_poly.entity_id
_entity_poly.type
_entity_poly.pdbx_seq_one_letter_code
_entity_poly.pdbx_strand_id
1 'polypeptide(L)'
;TGRKQVVMARKEVILSAGSINTPQIMMLSGIGPKRELKRHGIPVLKDLPVGENLQDHVGMGGLTFRIDKPVSIVQDRFQAFPMAMQYVVNGKGPMTTLGGVEGLAFVNTYLGNRSWPDIQFHMAPASINSDAGRKVRKVLGITEELYNTVYKPIANKDVWTLMPLLLRPRSRGWVRLKSKNPFDAPLINANYFDDPFDIKTLVEGAKIAINISHARAFRKFNSRLHTIPFPNCRHVPFASDAYWECHIRT
;
A
#
# COMPACT_ATOMS: atom_id res chain seq x y z
N THR A 1 -33.14 -1.95 -13.13
CA THR A 1 -33.27 -2.41 -14.54
C THR A 1 -32.24 -1.69 -15.37
N GLY A 2 -31.40 -2.42 -16.13
CA GLY A 2 -30.39 -1.79 -16.99
C GLY A 2 -30.99 -1.50 -18.37
N ARG A 3 -31.19 -0.22 -18.72
CA ARG A 3 -31.57 0.21 -20.08
C ARG A 3 -30.31 0.64 -20.83
N LYS A 4 -30.10 0.13 -22.04
CA LYS A 4 -29.04 0.62 -22.94
C LYS A 4 -29.46 1.97 -23.51
N GLN A 5 -28.55 2.93 -23.53
CA GLN A 5 -28.76 4.26 -24.10
C GLN A 5 -27.59 4.64 -25.00
N VAL A 6 -27.87 5.41 -26.05
CA VAL A 6 -26.86 5.97 -26.94
C VAL A 6 -26.75 7.46 -26.64
N VAL A 7 -25.54 7.93 -26.37
CA VAL A 7 -25.23 9.34 -26.11
C VAL A 7 -24.34 9.84 -27.24
N MET A 8 -24.73 10.95 -27.87
CA MET A 8 -24.02 11.53 -29.01
C MET A 8 -23.13 12.70 -28.56
N ALA A 9 -21.88 12.75 -29.05
CA ALA A 9 -20.95 13.84 -28.78
C ALA A 9 -20.66 14.63 -30.07
N ARG A 10 -20.74 15.97 -30.00
CA ARG A 10 -20.46 16.85 -31.17
C ARG A 10 -18.97 17.12 -31.40
N LYS A 11 -18.14 16.99 -30.37
CA LYS A 11 -16.70 17.30 -30.43
C LYS A 11 -15.87 16.09 -30.04
N GLU A 12 -15.87 15.76 -28.76
CA GLU A 12 -14.95 14.79 -28.19
C GLU A 12 -15.60 13.95 -27.09
N VAL A 13 -14.99 12.80 -26.82
CA VAL A 13 -15.28 11.92 -25.68
C VAL A 13 -13.99 11.79 -24.87
N ILE A 14 -14.05 12.15 -23.58
CA ILE A 14 -12.89 12.12 -22.68
C ILE A 14 -13.08 10.97 -21.68
N LEU A 15 -12.09 10.08 -21.57
CA LEU A 15 -12.10 8.98 -20.61
C LEU A 15 -11.39 9.38 -19.31
N SER A 16 -12.12 9.31 -18.20
CA SER A 16 -11.63 9.64 -16.86
C SER A 16 -11.96 8.54 -15.85
N ALA A 17 -11.96 7.27 -16.27
CA ALA A 17 -12.37 6.13 -15.45
C ALA A 17 -11.22 5.58 -14.55
N GLY A 18 -10.12 6.31 -14.42
CA GLY A 18 -8.93 5.90 -13.65
C GLY A 18 -8.03 4.91 -14.38
N SER A 19 -6.88 4.58 -13.76
CA SER A 19 -5.81 3.75 -14.36
C SER A 19 -6.23 2.31 -14.66
N ILE A 20 -7.28 1.81 -14.02
CA ILE A 20 -7.79 0.44 -14.19
C ILE A 20 -8.94 0.36 -15.19
N ASN A 21 -9.97 1.20 -15.07
CA ASN A 21 -11.16 1.05 -15.91
C ASN A 21 -11.03 1.77 -17.26
N THR A 22 -10.22 2.83 -17.38
CA THR A 22 -9.96 3.48 -18.68
C THR A 22 -9.40 2.49 -19.72
N PRO A 23 -8.34 1.70 -19.45
CA PRO A 23 -7.85 0.74 -20.44
C PRO A 23 -8.88 -0.36 -20.75
N GLN A 24 -9.71 -0.77 -19.78
CA GLN A 24 -10.80 -1.71 -20.03
C GLN A 24 -11.82 -1.15 -21.04
N ILE A 25 -12.30 0.08 -20.83
CA ILE A 25 -13.25 0.75 -21.71
C ILE A 25 -12.66 0.91 -23.12
N MET A 26 -11.40 1.34 -23.22
CA MET A 26 -10.70 1.49 -24.51
C MET A 26 -10.62 0.15 -25.25
N MET A 27 -10.19 -0.92 -24.58
CA MET A 27 -10.08 -2.24 -25.20
C MET A 27 -11.45 -2.78 -25.63
N LEU A 28 -12.49 -2.65 -24.80
CA LEU A 28 -13.87 -3.02 -25.17
C LEU A 28 -14.41 -2.20 -26.34
N SER A 29 -13.88 -0.98 -26.55
CA SER A 29 -14.18 -0.11 -27.69
C SER A 29 -13.33 -0.42 -28.93
N GLY A 30 -12.50 -1.47 -28.90
CA GLY A 30 -11.64 -1.87 -30.03
C GLY A 30 -10.30 -1.12 -30.11
N ILE A 31 -9.89 -0.42 -29.05
CA ILE A 31 -8.63 0.33 -28.97
C ILE A 31 -7.72 -0.33 -27.94
N GLY A 32 -6.69 -1.04 -28.39
CA GLY A 32 -5.76 -1.75 -27.52
C GLY A 32 -4.97 -2.85 -28.24
N PRO A 33 -4.24 -3.71 -27.50
CA PRO A 33 -3.32 -4.64 -28.11
C PRO A 33 -4.06 -5.63 -29.02
N LYS A 34 -3.70 -5.68 -30.30
CA LYS A 34 -4.40 -6.51 -31.31
C LYS A 34 -4.57 -7.97 -30.90
N ARG A 35 -3.59 -8.56 -30.21
CA ARG A 35 -3.65 -9.94 -29.70
C ARG A 35 -4.71 -10.11 -28.60
N GLU A 36 -4.84 -9.15 -27.70
CA GLU A 36 -5.83 -9.17 -26.62
C GLU A 36 -7.24 -8.98 -27.18
N LEU A 37 -7.43 -8.01 -28.07
CA LEU A 37 -8.73 -7.75 -28.70
C LEU A 37 -9.24 -8.96 -29.51
N LYS A 38 -8.36 -9.56 -30.33
CA LYS A 38 -8.69 -10.76 -31.10
C LYS A 38 -9.08 -11.95 -30.21
N ARG A 39 -8.41 -12.12 -29.07
CA ARG A 39 -8.70 -13.21 -28.12
C ARG A 39 -10.14 -13.16 -27.61
N HIS A 40 -10.69 -11.95 -27.44
CA HIS A 40 -12.06 -11.73 -26.95
C HIS A 40 -13.09 -11.49 -28.06
N GLY A 41 -12.69 -11.62 -29.34
CA GLY A 41 -13.57 -11.42 -30.49
C GLY A 41 -13.99 -9.96 -30.69
N ILE A 42 -13.17 -9.00 -30.26
CA ILE A 42 -13.43 -7.56 -30.39
C ILE A 42 -12.80 -7.04 -31.68
N PRO A 43 -13.54 -6.32 -32.55
CA PRO A 43 -12.98 -5.68 -33.73
C PRO A 43 -11.86 -4.70 -33.36
N VAL A 44 -10.73 -4.77 -34.08
CA VAL A 44 -9.58 -3.89 -33.83
C VAL A 44 -9.77 -2.61 -34.62
N LEU A 45 -10.14 -1.53 -33.92
CA LEU A 45 -10.15 -0.17 -34.50
C LEU A 45 -8.75 0.44 -34.50
N LYS A 46 -8.00 0.23 -33.42
CA LYS A 46 -6.63 0.72 -33.31
C LYS A 46 -5.77 -0.20 -32.44
N ASP A 47 -4.63 -0.61 -32.97
CA ASP A 47 -3.62 -1.40 -32.26
C ASP A 47 -2.69 -0.46 -31.48
N LEU A 48 -2.82 -0.43 -30.15
CA LEU A 48 -2.05 0.39 -29.22
C LEU A 48 -1.75 -0.43 -27.95
N PRO A 49 -0.66 -0.14 -27.22
CA PRO A 49 -0.31 -0.85 -25.98
C PRO A 49 -1.18 -0.42 -24.77
N VAL A 50 -2.50 -0.33 -24.96
CA VAL A 50 -3.45 0.02 -23.90
C VAL A 50 -3.46 -1.05 -22.82
N GLY A 51 -3.41 -0.62 -21.56
CA GLY A 51 -3.37 -1.51 -20.41
C GLY A 51 -1.98 -1.96 -20.00
N GLU A 52 -0.93 -1.67 -20.78
CA GLU A 52 0.45 -1.93 -20.38
C GLU A 52 1.02 -0.78 -19.51
N ASN A 53 2.21 -0.98 -18.92
CA ASN A 53 2.93 0.04 -18.13
C ASN A 53 2.20 0.47 -16.85
N LEU A 54 1.43 -0.43 -16.23
CA LEU A 54 0.85 -0.20 -14.90
C LEU A 54 1.99 -0.01 -13.89
N GLN A 55 1.87 1.04 -13.08
CA GLN A 55 2.78 1.37 -12.00
C GLN A 55 1.96 1.71 -10.76
N ASP A 56 2.45 1.28 -9.60
CA ASP A 56 1.89 1.63 -8.30
C ASP A 56 3.04 1.72 -7.29
N HIS A 57 2.83 2.48 -6.22
CA HIS A 57 3.80 2.64 -5.14
C HIS A 57 3.63 1.52 -4.12
N VAL A 58 4.45 0.49 -4.24
CA VAL A 58 4.50 -0.59 -3.25
C VAL A 58 5.40 -0.20 -2.07
N GLY A 59 5.03 -0.63 -0.86
CA GLY A 59 5.79 -0.32 0.35
C GLY A 59 5.98 -1.52 1.27
N MET A 60 6.91 -1.38 2.20
CA MET A 60 7.14 -2.37 3.26
C MET A 60 6.12 -2.19 4.38
N GLY A 61 5.14 -3.07 4.44
CA GLY A 61 4.18 -3.14 5.55
C GLY A 61 4.80 -3.74 6.82
N GLY A 62 4.23 -3.46 7.98
CA GLY A 62 4.54 -4.19 9.22
C GLY A 62 5.85 -3.81 9.93
N LEU A 63 6.63 -2.85 9.43
CA LEU A 63 7.79 -2.31 10.15
C LEU A 63 7.37 -1.57 11.42
N THR A 64 7.36 -2.27 12.55
CA THR A 64 6.72 -1.82 13.79
C THR A 64 7.75 -1.46 14.84
N PHE A 65 7.55 -0.33 15.50
CA PHE A 65 8.38 0.12 16.62
C PHE A 65 7.54 0.22 17.88
N ARG A 66 7.94 -0.49 18.93
CA ARG A 66 7.29 -0.43 20.25
C ARG A 66 7.75 0.80 21.01
N ILE A 67 6.83 1.39 21.77
CA ILE A 67 7.10 2.51 22.67
C ILE A 67 6.47 2.23 24.04
N ASP A 68 6.92 2.94 25.07
CA ASP A 68 6.42 2.74 26.44
C ASP A 68 5.36 3.78 26.84
N LYS A 69 5.22 4.86 26.08
CA LYS A 69 4.23 5.90 26.37
C LYS A 69 2.88 5.59 25.72
N PRO A 70 1.75 5.80 26.42
CA PRO A 70 0.40 5.51 25.94
C PRO A 70 -0.12 6.59 24.98
N VAL A 71 0.62 6.87 23.91
CA VAL A 71 0.34 7.96 22.96
C VAL A 71 -0.07 7.46 21.57
N SER A 72 0.03 6.16 21.32
CA SER A 72 -0.39 5.58 20.03
C SER A 72 -1.92 5.47 19.93
N ILE A 73 -2.41 5.38 18.70
CA ILE A 73 -3.78 5.03 18.38
C ILE A 73 -3.94 3.53 18.62
N VAL A 74 -4.60 3.20 19.74
CA VAL A 74 -5.04 1.86 20.11
C VAL A 74 -6.55 1.87 20.18
N GLN A 75 -7.21 1.02 19.39
CA GLN A 75 -8.67 1.10 19.19
C GLN A 75 -9.45 0.99 20.51
N ASP A 76 -8.99 0.16 21.45
CA ASP A 76 -9.66 -0.05 22.74
C ASP A 76 -9.64 1.17 23.69
N ARG A 77 -8.84 2.21 23.38
CA ARG A 77 -8.85 3.47 24.13
C ARG A 77 -9.97 4.41 23.72
N PHE A 78 -10.61 4.15 22.57
CA PHE A 78 -11.63 5.03 22.01
C PHE A 78 -13.03 4.49 22.28
N GLN A 79 -13.80 5.23 23.07
CA GLN A 79 -15.23 4.96 23.25
C GLN A 79 -16.03 5.65 22.15
N ALA A 80 -16.84 4.88 21.43
CA ALA A 80 -17.55 5.35 20.23
C ALA A 80 -18.44 6.57 20.47
N PHE A 81 -19.26 6.55 21.53
CA PHE A 81 -20.23 7.62 21.79
C PHE A 81 -19.57 8.96 22.21
N PRO A 82 -18.69 9.02 23.23
CA PRO A 82 -18.01 10.27 23.58
C PRO A 82 -17.18 10.86 22.44
N MET A 83 -16.48 10.00 21.69
CA MET A 83 -15.67 10.40 20.54
C MET A 83 -16.54 11.01 19.43
N ALA A 84 -17.69 10.38 19.13
CA ALA A 84 -18.64 10.90 18.14
C ALA A 84 -19.23 12.24 18.57
N MET A 85 -19.59 12.39 19.84
CA MET A 85 -20.14 13.66 20.35
C MET A 85 -19.11 14.79 20.30
N GLN A 86 -17.83 14.53 20.61
CA GLN A 86 -16.78 15.54 20.45
C GLN A 86 -16.65 16.01 19.00
N TYR A 87 -16.77 15.10 18.04
CA TYR A 87 -16.69 15.43 16.63
C TYR A 87 -17.92 16.20 16.15
N VAL A 88 -19.13 15.73 16.46
CA VAL A 88 -20.38 16.33 16.00
C VAL A 88 -20.60 17.73 16.60
N VAL A 89 -20.33 17.91 17.90
CA VAL A 89 -20.61 19.18 18.58
C VAL A 89 -19.49 20.18 18.41
N ASN A 90 -18.22 19.73 18.50
CA ASN A 90 -17.07 20.64 18.57
C ASN A 90 -16.17 20.59 17.34
N GLY A 91 -16.42 19.71 16.37
CA GLY A 91 -15.52 19.48 15.23
C GLY A 91 -14.13 19.00 15.66
N LYS A 92 -14.04 18.34 16.82
CA LYS A 92 -12.77 18.00 17.48
C LYS A 92 -12.72 16.54 17.90
N GLY A 93 -11.53 16.11 18.31
CA GLY A 93 -11.30 14.80 18.90
C GLY A 93 -10.86 13.75 17.88
N PRO A 94 -10.72 12.49 18.31
CA PRO A 94 -10.06 11.45 17.52
C PRO A 94 -10.70 11.19 16.15
N MET A 95 -12.00 11.40 15.95
CA MET A 95 -12.60 11.20 14.61
C MET A 95 -12.14 12.20 13.53
N THR A 96 -11.36 13.22 13.92
CA THR A 96 -10.67 14.10 12.96
C THR A 96 -9.39 13.49 12.39
N THR A 97 -8.85 12.41 13.00
CA THR A 97 -7.69 11.68 12.48
C THR A 97 -8.06 10.94 11.19
N LEU A 98 -7.09 10.84 10.28
CA LEU A 98 -7.20 9.97 9.11
C LEU A 98 -7.18 8.47 9.48
N GLY A 99 -6.83 8.13 10.73
CA GLY A 99 -6.80 6.76 11.24
C GLY A 99 -5.66 5.91 10.68
N GLY A 100 -4.67 6.53 10.06
CA GLY A 100 -3.54 5.89 9.41
C GLY A 100 -2.34 6.82 9.35
N VAL A 101 -2.02 7.31 8.17
CA VAL A 101 -0.81 8.12 7.92
C VAL A 101 -1.00 9.54 8.47
N GLU A 102 -0.18 9.90 9.45
CA GLU A 102 -0.18 11.21 10.15
C GLU A 102 1.07 12.04 9.82
N GLY A 103 2.09 11.41 9.23
CA GLY A 103 3.32 12.08 8.85
C GLY A 103 3.88 11.52 7.56
N LEU A 104 4.47 12.41 6.76
CA LEU A 104 5.14 12.07 5.51
C LEU A 104 6.58 12.57 5.54
N ALA A 105 7.48 11.81 4.95
CA ALA A 105 8.81 12.29 4.61
C ALA A 105 9.23 11.75 3.25
N PHE A 106 10.06 12.51 2.54
CA PHE A 106 10.63 12.13 1.25
C PHE A 106 12.13 12.11 1.40
N VAL A 107 12.76 10.98 1.07
CA VAL A 107 14.19 10.81 1.20
C VAL A 107 14.78 10.19 -0.06
N ASN A 108 16.09 10.40 -0.21
CA ASN A 108 16.89 9.73 -1.22
C ASN A 108 17.70 8.62 -0.55
N THR A 109 17.59 7.39 -1.05
CA THR A 109 18.61 6.37 -0.78
C THR A 109 19.87 6.70 -1.59
N TYR A 110 20.99 6.03 -1.31
CA TYR A 110 22.20 6.19 -2.12
C TYR A 110 22.05 5.60 -3.54
N LEU A 111 21.03 4.78 -3.78
CA LEU A 111 20.71 4.19 -5.08
C LEU A 111 19.90 5.14 -5.97
N GLY A 112 19.22 6.11 -5.36
CA GLY A 112 18.35 7.06 -6.04
C GLY A 112 19.10 8.17 -6.78
N ASN A 113 18.38 8.83 -7.69
CA ASN A 113 18.84 10.07 -8.28
C ASN A 113 18.66 11.20 -7.26
N ARG A 114 19.73 11.90 -6.88
CA ARG A 114 19.69 12.95 -5.85
C ARG A 114 18.77 14.13 -6.19
N SER A 115 18.34 14.28 -7.44
CA SER A 115 17.40 15.33 -7.86
C SER A 115 15.94 15.05 -7.46
N TRP A 116 15.55 13.81 -7.12
CA TRP A 116 14.18 13.48 -6.70
C TRP A 116 14.11 12.24 -5.81
N PRO A 117 13.22 12.22 -4.80
CA PRO A 117 13.11 11.13 -3.84
C PRO A 117 12.72 9.80 -4.50
N ASP A 118 13.32 8.72 -3.99
CA ASP A 118 13.01 7.34 -4.34
C ASP A 118 12.22 6.61 -3.24
N ILE A 119 12.22 7.14 -2.01
CA ILE A 119 11.44 6.64 -0.88
C ILE A 119 10.53 7.73 -0.31
N GLN A 120 9.27 7.38 -0.10
CA GLN A 120 8.33 8.12 0.75
C GLN A 120 8.10 7.34 2.03
N PHE A 121 8.23 7.98 3.17
CA PHE A 121 7.81 7.40 4.44
C PHE A 121 6.37 7.78 4.76
N HIS A 122 5.59 6.78 5.13
CA HIS A 122 4.29 6.96 5.76
C HIS A 122 4.43 6.63 7.25
N MET A 123 4.35 7.65 8.08
CA MET A 123 4.36 7.51 9.53
C MET A 123 2.91 7.37 10.03
N ALA A 124 2.65 6.36 10.85
CA ALA A 124 1.41 6.27 11.61
C ALA A 124 1.72 6.03 13.10
N PRO A 125 0.99 6.67 14.03
CA PRO A 125 1.06 6.37 15.45
C PRO A 125 0.28 5.09 15.78
N ALA A 126 0.38 4.07 14.93
CA ALA A 126 -0.33 2.80 15.01
C ALA A 126 0.44 1.73 14.22
N SER A 127 0.11 0.46 14.42
CA SER A 127 0.57 -0.64 13.54
C SER A 127 -0.48 -1.76 13.50
N ILE A 128 -0.14 -2.90 12.91
CA ILE A 128 -1.04 -4.04 12.65
C ILE A 128 -1.68 -4.59 13.95
N ASN A 129 -1.04 -4.40 15.10
CA ASN A 129 -1.53 -4.81 16.41
C ASN A 129 -2.52 -3.83 17.08
N SER A 130 -2.69 -2.61 16.54
CA SER A 130 -3.42 -1.50 17.19
C SER A 130 -4.92 -1.72 17.36
N ASP A 131 -5.50 -2.67 16.61
CA ASP A 131 -6.93 -2.98 16.64
C ASP A 131 -7.23 -4.41 17.13
N ALA A 132 -6.22 -5.08 17.68
CA ALA A 132 -6.27 -6.48 18.09
C ALA A 132 -6.72 -7.45 16.97
N GLY A 133 -6.53 -7.09 15.69
CA GLY A 133 -6.78 -7.96 14.55
C GLY A 133 -8.23 -7.94 14.05
N ARG A 134 -9.04 -6.97 14.51
CA ARG A 134 -10.46 -6.84 14.15
C ARG A 134 -10.67 -6.50 12.67
N LYS A 135 -9.90 -5.54 12.14
CA LYS A 135 -10.02 -4.98 10.79
C LYS A 135 -8.69 -4.89 10.07
N VAL A 136 -7.64 -4.34 10.68
CA VAL A 136 -6.35 -4.03 10.03
C VAL A 136 -5.75 -5.26 9.39
N ARG A 137 -5.75 -6.40 10.09
CA ARG A 137 -5.30 -7.70 9.55
C ARG A 137 -6.02 -8.06 8.24
N LYS A 138 -7.35 -7.92 8.20
CA LYS A 138 -8.18 -8.28 7.05
C LYS A 138 -7.99 -7.32 5.88
N VAL A 139 -7.95 -6.02 6.17
CA VAL A 139 -7.77 -4.96 5.17
C VAL A 139 -6.41 -5.08 4.47
N LEU A 140 -5.36 -5.42 5.23
CA LEU A 140 -4.00 -5.60 4.71
C LEU A 140 -3.73 -7.01 4.17
N GLY A 141 -4.72 -7.91 4.16
CA GLY A 141 -4.54 -9.27 3.65
C GLY A 141 -3.55 -10.14 4.45
N ILE A 142 -3.28 -9.80 5.72
CA ILE A 142 -2.31 -10.51 6.56
C ILE A 142 -2.89 -11.87 6.99
N THR A 143 -2.09 -12.92 6.77
CA THR A 143 -2.47 -14.29 7.16
C THR A 143 -2.65 -14.41 8.66
N GLU A 144 -3.49 -15.36 9.07
CA GLU A 144 -3.74 -15.61 10.49
C GLU A 144 -2.48 -16.08 11.23
N GLU A 145 -1.66 -16.92 10.60
CA GLU A 145 -0.38 -17.39 11.13
C GLU A 145 0.59 -16.23 11.39
N LEU A 146 0.77 -15.34 10.40
CA LEU A 146 1.65 -14.18 10.53
C LEU A 146 1.15 -13.26 11.65
N TYR A 147 -0.15 -12.97 11.68
CA TYR A 147 -0.74 -12.11 12.71
C TYR A 147 -0.59 -12.70 14.11
N ASN A 148 -0.98 -13.96 14.30
CA ASN A 148 -0.95 -14.63 15.59
C ASN A 148 0.47 -14.78 16.14
N THR A 149 1.45 -14.96 15.24
CA THR A 149 2.86 -15.10 15.64
C THR A 149 3.48 -13.75 15.98
N VAL A 150 3.30 -12.74 15.12
CA VAL A 150 4.09 -11.50 15.18
C VAL A 150 3.37 -10.38 15.94
N TYR A 151 2.08 -10.17 15.65
CA TYR A 151 1.36 -8.96 16.09
C TYR A 151 0.42 -9.21 17.28
N LYS A 152 -0.16 -10.40 17.41
CA LYS A 152 -1.01 -10.77 18.56
C LYS A 152 -0.27 -10.67 19.91
N PRO A 153 1.02 -11.06 20.05
CA PRO A 153 1.74 -10.92 21.32
C PRO A 153 1.88 -9.47 21.81
N ILE A 154 1.76 -8.50 20.89
CA ILE A 154 1.80 -7.06 21.19
C ILE A 154 0.45 -6.39 20.96
N ALA A 155 -0.65 -7.16 20.90
CA ALA A 155 -2.00 -6.61 20.73
C ALA A 155 -2.28 -5.53 21.79
N ASN A 156 -2.86 -4.41 21.34
CA ASN A 156 -3.20 -3.25 22.18
C ASN A 156 -2.01 -2.61 22.94
N LYS A 157 -0.76 -2.92 22.57
CA LYS A 157 0.44 -2.23 23.08
C LYS A 157 0.78 -1.02 22.22
N ASP A 158 1.43 -0.03 22.82
CA ASP A 158 1.82 1.17 22.11
C ASP A 158 2.93 0.94 21.10
N VAL A 159 2.68 1.45 19.91
CA VAL A 159 3.54 1.30 18.75
C VAL A 159 3.45 2.53 17.85
N TRP A 160 4.42 2.64 16.96
CA TRP A 160 4.32 3.45 15.76
C TRP A 160 4.95 2.70 14.59
N THR A 161 4.66 3.13 13.38
CA THR A 161 5.23 2.59 12.14
C THR A 161 5.79 3.71 11.28
N LEU A 162 6.79 3.37 10.48
CA LEU A 162 7.37 4.25 9.47
C LEU A 162 7.60 3.41 8.23
N MET A 163 6.57 3.32 7.38
CA MET A 163 6.58 2.44 6.22
C MET A 163 7.34 3.12 5.07
N PRO A 164 8.44 2.55 4.54
CA PRO A 164 9.01 2.99 3.29
C PRO A 164 8.12 2.55 2.13
N LEU A 165 7.73 3.49 1.27
CA LEU A 165 7.07 3.27 -0.01
C LEU A 165 8.03 3.64 -1.14
N LEU A 166 8.04 2.81 -2.18
CA LEU A 166 8.86 3.00 -3.36
C LEU A 166 8.17 3.98 -4.33
N LEU A 167 8.79 5.13 -4.57
CA LEU A 167 8.23 6.18 -5.42
C LEU A 167 8.53 6.00 -6.91
N ARG A 168 9.61 5.28 -7.22
CA ARG A 168 10.13 5.14 -8.58
C ARG A 168 10.36 3.66 -8.91
N PRO A 169 9.30 2.83 -8.88
CA PRO A 169 9.43 1.43 -9.23
C PRO A 169 9.93 1.28 -10.66
N ARG A 170 10.78 0.29 -10.89
CA ARG A 170 11.18 -0.16 -12.23
C ARG A 170 10.28 -1.29 -12.74
N SER A 171 9.71 -2.07 -11.83
CA SER A 171 8.72 -3.08 -12.17
C SER A 171 7.53 -2.47 -12.92
N ARG A 172 6.99 -3.21 -13.90
CA ARG A 172 5.83 -2.80 -14.71
C ARG A 172 4.81 -3.91 -14.78
N GLY A 173 3.56 -3.52 -14.53
CA GLY A 173 2.40 -4.39 -14.63
C GLY A 173 1.54 -4.12 -15.87
N TRP A 174 0.37 -4.76 -15.88
CA TRP A 174 -0.65 -4.59 -16.91
C TRP A 174 -2.08 -4.75 -16.37
N VAL A 175 -3.03 -4.24 -17.15
CA VAL A 175 -4.47 -4.42 -17.02
C VAL A 175 -5.00 -5.00 -18.33
N ARG A 176 -5.68 -6.15 -18.25
CA ARG A 176 -6.20 -6.90 -19.42
C ARG A 176 -7.68 -7.23 -19.28
N LEU A 177 -8.30 -7.58 -20.39
CA LEU A 177 -9.70 -7.98 -20.37
C LEU A 177 -9.83 -9.39 -19.81
N LYS A 178 -10.77 -9.57 -18.87
CA LYS A 178 -11.21 -10.91 -18.45
C LYS A 178 -12.14 -11.52 -19.50
N SER A 179 -13.03 -10.72 -20.07
CA SER A 179 -13.96 -11.10 -21.12
C SER A 179 -14.41 -9.85 -21.90
N LYS A 180 -15.30 -10.03 -22.89
CA LYS A 180 -16.00 -8.93 -23.59
C LYS A 180 -17.18 -8.34 -22.82
N ASN A 181 -17.51 -8.85 -21.64
CA ASN A 181 -18.58 -8.32 -20.79
C ASN A 181 -18.05 -7.08 -20.03
N PRO A 182 -18.63 -5.88 -20.23
CA PRO A 182 -18.17 -4.67 -19.53
C PRO A 182 -18.35 -4.72 -18.01
N PHE A 183 -19.18 -5.63 -17.50
CA PHE A 183 -19.41 -5.78 -16.05
C PHE A 183 -18.45 -6.76 -15.38
N ASP A 184 -17.63 -7.48 -16.15
CA ASP A 184 -16.59 -8.33 -15.58
C ASP A 184 -15.39 -7.46 -15.21
N ALA A 185 -14.88 -7.62 -13.99
CA ALA A 185 -13.67 -6.92 -13.56
C ALA A 185 -12.47 -7.32 -14.44
N PRO A 186 -11.61 -6.36 -14.84
CA PRO A 186 -10.42 -6.67 -15.62
C PRO A 186 -9.43 -7.50 -14.81
N LEU A 187 -8.54 -8.20 -15.52
CA LEU A 187 -7.40 -8.85 -14.91
C LEU A 187 -6.32 -7.81 -14.66
N ILE A 188 -5.77 -7.78 -13.44
CA ILE A 188 -4.76 -6.82 -13.03
C ILE A 188 -3.55 -7.61 -12.57
N ASN A 189 -2.38 -7.26 -13.09
CA ASN A 189 -1.11 -7.75 -12.57
C ASN A 189 -0.19 -6.55 -12.38
N ALA A 190 0.06 -6.15 -11.13
CA ALA A 190 0.98 -5.07 -10.82
C ALA A 190 2.45 -5.46 -11.03
N ASN A 191 2.74 -6.76 -11.02
CA ASN A 191 4.07 -7.33 -11.20
C ASN A 191 5.09 -6.75 -10.22
N TYR A 192 4.71 -6.58 -8.95
CA TYR A 192 5.58 -6.01 -7.93
C TYR A 192 6.87 -6.81 -7.78
N PHE A 193 7.98 -6.09 -7.65
CA PHE A 193 9.30 -6.65 -7.37
C PHE A 193 9.86 -7.59 -8.45
N ASP A 194 9.39 -7.43 -9.69
CA ASP A 194 9.94 -8.08 -10.88
C ASP A 194 11.37 -7.59 -11.15
N ASP A 195 11.61 -6.28 -10.99
CA ASP A 195 12.97 -5.72 -10.99
C ASP A 195 13.55 -5.77 -9.57
N PRO A 196 14.69 -6.47 -9.33
CA PRO A 196 15.30 -6.57 -8.01
C PRO A 196 15.80 -5.23 -7.46
N PHE A 197 15.96 -4.19 -8.29
CA PHE A 197 16.29 -2.84 -7.85
C PHE A 197 15.22 -2.25 -6.90
N ASP A 198 13.95 -2.60 -7.11
CA ASP A 198 12.83 -2.12 -6.31
C ASP A 198 12.95 -2.59 -4.86
N ILE A 199 13.29 -3.87 -4.67
CA ILE A 199 13.54 -4.46 -3.34
C ILE A 199 14.76 -3.82 -2.69
N LYS A 200 15.87 -3.69 -3.40
CA LYS A 200 17.10 -3.08 -2.86
C LYS A 200 16.83 -1.68 -2.33
N THR A 201 16.06 -0.89 -3.07
CA THR A 201 15.70 0.48 -2.66
C THR A 201 14.83 0.48 -1.39
N LEU A 202 13.85 -0.43 -1.28
CA LEU A 202 13.02 -0.56 -0.07
C LEU A 202 13.81 -1.07 1.15
N VAL A 203 14.77 -1.97 0.96
CA VAL A 203 15.68 -2.43 2.04
C VAL A 203 16.46 -1.23 2.60
N GLU A 204 16.98 -0.35 1.75
CA GLU A 204 17.62 0.89 2.21
C GLU A 204 16.64 1.83 2.91
N GLY A 205 15.40 1.93 2.42
CA GLY A 205 14.31 2.63 3.12
C GLY A 205 14.05 2.08 4.52
N ALA A 206 14.04 0.76 4.69
CA ALA A 206 13.86 0.10 5.99
C ALA A 206 15.01 0.43 6.95
N LYS A 207 16.26 0.38 6.49
CA LYS A 207 17.44 0.77 7.27
C LYS A 207 17.37 2.23 7.74
N ILE A 208 16.96 3.14 6.86
CA ILE A 208 16.76 4.55 7.21
C ILE A 208 15.67 4.69 8.28
N ALA A 209 14.53 4.00 8.14
CA ALA A 209 13.46 4.03 9.13
C ALA A 209 13.90 3.52 10.51
N ILE A 210 14.66 2.42 10.54
CA ILE A 210 15.24 1.89 11.78
C ILE A 210 16.20 2.90 12.41
N ASN A 211 17.07 3.54 11.63
CA ASN A 211 17.97 4.58 12.14
C ASN A 211 17.21 5.78 12.72
N ILE A 212 16.14 6.24 12.05
CA ILE A 212 15.25 7.31 12.56
C ILE A 212 14.66 6.92 13.91
N SER A 213 14.29 5.66 14.11
CA SER A 213 13.72 5.17 15.36
C SER A 213 14.67 5.31 16.58
N HIS A 214 15.98 5.42 16.34
CA HIS A 214 17.01 5.61 17.36
C HIS A 214 17.38 7.09 17.60
N ALA A 215 16.81 8.03 16.84
CA ALA A 215 17.10 9.45 16.97
C ALA A 215 16.75 9.98 18.37
N ARG A 216 17.43 11.06 18.80
CA ARG A 216 17.26 11.67 20.13
C ARG A 216 15.79 11.98 20.46
N ALA A 217 15.00 12.41 19.47
CA ALA A 217 13.58 12.72 19.62
C ALA A 217 12.73 11.52 20.07
N PHE A 218 13.14 10.30 19.72
CA PHE A 218 12.43 9.04 20.05
C PHE A 218 12.85 8.42 21.38
N ARG A 219 13.98 8.85 21.97
CA ARG A 219 14.46 8.34 23.26
C ARG A 219 13.43 8.49 24.38
N LYS A 220 12.70 9.62 24.40
CA LYS A 220 11.65 9.88 25.41
C LYS A 220 10.46 8.90 25.34
N PHE A 221 10.35 8.11 24.28
CA PHE A 221 9.31 7.10 24.07
C PHE A 221 9.84 5.67 24.26
N ASN A 222 11.15 5.50 24.47
CA ASN A 222 11.83 4.20 24.44
C ASN A 222 11.51 3.39 23.16
N SER A 223 11.59 4.07 22.02
CA SER A 223 11.33 3.46 20.71
C SER A 223 12.31 2.34 20.43
N ARG A 224 11.76 1.17 20.06
CA ARG A 224 12.54 -0.02 19.73
C ARG A 224 11.86 -0.83 18.65
N LEU A 225 12.66 -1.37 17.74
CA LEU A 225 12.17 -2.26 16.70
C LEU A 225 11.45 -3.47 17.32
N HIS A 226 10.33 -3.87 16.74
CA HIS A 226 9.67 -5.12 17.08
C HIS A 226 10.45 -6.30 16.49
N THR A 227 10.91 -7.21 17.34
CA THR A 227 11.94 -8.19 16.99
C THR A 227 11.42 -9.61 16.78
N ILE A 228 10.11 -9.85 16.80
CA ILE A 228 9.57 -11.17 16.48
C ILE A 228 9.69 -11.39 14.96
N PRO A 229 10.49 -12.37 14.49
CA PRO A 229 10.70 -12.57 13.07
C PRO A 229 9.45 -13.13 12.39
N PHE A 230 9.25 -12.77 11.12
CA PHE A 230 8.17 -13.32 10.30
C PHE A 230 8.37 -14.84 10.12
N PRO A 231 7.31 -15.67 10.26
CA PRO A 231 7.43 -17.13 10.20
C PRO A 231 8.15 -17.66 8.96
N ASN A 232 7.83 -17.12 7.78
CA ASN A 232 8.43 -17.49 6.50
C ASN A 232 9.87 -16.98 6.33
N CYS A 233 10.33 -16.05 7.17
CA CYS A 233 11.67 -15.46 7.12
C CYS A 233 12.60 -15.96 8.23
N ARG A 234 12.22 -16.95 9.03
CA ARG A 234 13.05 -17.47 10.14
C ARG A 234 14.36 -18.14 9.69
N HIS A 235 14.43 -18.56 8.43
CA HIS A 235 15.60 -19.21 7.86
C HIS A 235 16.72 -18.22 7.49
N VAL A 236 16.45 -16.91 7.53
CA VAL A 236 17.45 -15.86 7.28
C VAL A 236 17.79 -15.11 8.59
N PRO A 237 19.05 -14.68 8.79
CA PRO A 237 19.44 -13.94 9.99
C PRO A 237 18.61 -12.66 10.16
N PHE A 238 17.99 -12.49 11.32
CA PHE A 238 17.17 -11.32 11.62
C PHE A 238 17.95 -10.01 11.42
N ALA A 239 17.27 -8.99 10.89
CA ALA A 239 17.82 -7.68 10.58
C ALA A 239 18.95 -7.63 9.52
N SER A 240 19.23 -8.73 8.84
CA SER A 240 20.04 -8.72 7.61
C SER A 240 19.26 -8.18 6.41
N ASP A 241 19.96 -7.78 5.35
CA ASP A 241 19.34 -7.36 4.08
C ASP A 241 18.44 -8.45 3.49
N ALA A 242 18.85 -9.72 3.60
CA ALA A 242 18.05 -10.86 3.17
C ALA A 242 16.76 -11.03 4.00
N TYR A 243 16.80 -10.73 5.30
CA TYR A 243 15.60 -10.69 6.13
C TYR A 243 14.65 -9.57 5.71
N TRP A 244 15.18 -8.37 5.44
CA TRP A 244 14.35 -7.26 4.99
C TRP A 244 13.72 -7.52 3.63
N GLU A 245 14.45 -8.11 2.68
CA GLU A 245 13.87 -8.57 1.41
C GLU A 245 12.73 -9.57 1.65
N CYS A 246 12.95 -10.61 2.47
CA CYS A 246 11.92 -11.59 2.76
C CYS A 246 10.68 -10.94 3.40
N HIS A 247 10.88 -10.02 4.35
CA HIS A 247 9.81 -9.24 4.97
C HIS A 247 9.02 -8.46 3.91
N ILE A 248 9.69 -7.70 3.04
CA ILE A 248 9.04 -6.88 2.00
C ILE A 248 8.17 -7.71 1.06
N ARG A 249 8.56 -8.96 0.78
CA ARG A 249 7.83 -9.87 -0.11
C ARG A 249 6.66 -10.61 0.56
N THR A 250 6.48 -10.48 1.87
CA THR A 250 5.46 -11.20 2.66
C THR A 250 4.16 -10.42 2.72
#